data_AF-A0AAV5CMV2-F1
#
_entry.id   AF-A0AAV5CMV2-F1
#
_cell.length_a   1.000
_cell.length_b   1.000
_cell.length_c   1.000
_cell.angle_alpha   90.00
_cell.angle_beta   90.00
_cell.angle_gamma   90.00
#
_symmetry.space_group_name_H-M   'P 1'
#
loop_
_entity.id
_entity.type
_entity.pdbx_description
1 polymer ?
#
loop_
_entity_poly.entity_id
_entity_poly.type
_entity_poly.pdbx_seq_one_letter_code
_entity_poly.pdbx_strand_id
1 'polypeptide(L)'
;MSSDSGDDEHDSSSISMTATLDSKGNLVLVPDGKPVIGFVPDMPNVLIATGHEGSGLTLALGTAEMVTDMIVGNPGKVDFSPFSIKNRF
;
A
#
# COMPACT_ATOMS: atom_id res chain seq x y z
N MET A 1 -49.28 -18.39 -17.42
CA MET A 1 -48.31 -17.28 -17.37
C MET A 1 -47.91 -17.13 -15.92
N SER A 2 -46.84 -17.80 -15.50
CA SER A 2 -46.26 -17.64 -14.17
C SER A 2 -44.87 -17.09 -14.39
N SER A 3 -44.65 -15.89 -13.86
CA SER A 3 -43.48 -15.04 -14.03
C SER A 3 -42.21 -15.72 -13.52
N ASP A 4 -41.21 -15.71 -14.39
CA ASP A 4 -39.81 -16.02 -14.12
C ASP A 4 -39.25 -14.97 -13.15
N SER A 5 -38.92 -15.39 -11.93
CA SER A 5 -38.28 -14.54 -10.92
C SER A 5 -36.79 -14.53 -11.19
N GLY A 6 -36.29 -13.40 -11.69
CA GLY A 6 -34.89 -13.20 -12.01
C GLY A 6 -33.97 -13.41 -10.80
N ASP A 7 -32.92 -14.20 -11.04
CA ASP A 7 -31.78 -14.33 -10.14
C ASP A 7 -30.91 -13.07 -10.27
N ASP A 8 -31.11 -12.09 -9.38
CA ASP A 8 -30.15 -11.00 -9.17
C ASP A 8 -28.99 -11.52 -8.31
N GLU A 9 -28.08 -12.28 -8.92
CA GLU A 9 -26.77 -12.57 -8.33
C GLU A 9 -25.94 -11.28 -8.32
N HIS A 10 -25.88 -10.64 -7.15
CA HIS A 10 -24.91 -9.59 -6.89
C HIS A 10 -23.49 -10.15 -7.07
N ASP A 11 -22.81 -9.72 -8.13
CA ASP A 11 -21.37 -9.90 -8.36
C ASP A 11 -20.60 -9.34 -7.16
N SER A 12 -20.42 -10.21 -6.15
CA SER A 12 -19.61 -9.95 -4.99
C SER A 12 -18.17 -10.09 -5.43
N SER A 13 -17.66 -9.06 -6.09
CA SER A 13 -16.23 -8.92 -6.35
C SER A 13 -15.49 -9.09 -5.03
N SER A 14 -14.93 -10.28 -4.83
CA SER A 14 -14.21 -10.60 -3.60
C SER A 14 -12.86 -9.88 -3.65
N ILE A 15 -12.69 -8.88 -2.79
CA ILE A 15 -11.39 -8.21 -2.63
C ILE A 15 -10.60 -8.96 -1.54
N SER A 16 -9.52 -9.62 -1.94
CA SER A 16 -8.58 -10.27 -1.01
C SER A 16 -7.45 -9.30 -0.64
N MET A 17 -7.20 -9.11 0.66
CA MET A 17 -6.10 -8.27 1.16
C MET A 17 -5.10 -9.15 1.94
N THR A 18 -3.82 -9.03 1.60
CA THR A 18 -2.73 -9.74 2.32
C THR A 18 -2.14 -8.82 3.38
N ALA A 19 -2.26 -9.19 4.66
CA ALA A 19 -1.64 -8.49 5.78
C ALA A 19 -0.43 -9.28 6.31
N THR A 20 0.65 -8.59 6.68
CA THR A 20 1.79 -9.21 7.38
C THR A 20 1.59 -9.04 8.87
N LEU A 21 1.62 -10.16 9.61
CA LEU A 21 1.49 -10.20 11.06
C LEU A 21 2.81 -10.64 11.70
N ASP A 22 3.11 -10.15 12.91
CA ASP A 22 4.18 -10.69 13.73
C ASP A 22 3.82 -12.09 14.28
N SER A 23 4.77 -12.78 14.93
CA SER A 23 4.54 -14.11 15.51
C SER A 23 3.46 -14.13 16.61
N LYS A 24 3.01 -12.97 17.08
CA LYS A 24 1.96 -12.80 18.08
C LYS A 24 0.61 -12.42 17.46
N GLY A 25 0.54 -12.24 16.14
CA GLY A 25 -0.68 -11.87 15.42
C GLY A 25 -0.94 -10.37 15.36
N ASN A 26 0.02 -9.51 15.69
CA ASN A 26 -0.13 -8.06 15.53
C ASN A 26 0.21 -7.64 14.10
N LEU A 27 -0.45 -6.59 13.60
CA LEU A 27 -0.01 -5.95 12.37
C LEU A 27 1.44 -5.46 12.53
N VAL A 28 2.24 -5.59 11.47
CA VAL A 28 3.58 -5.04 11.43
C VAL A 28 3.47 -3.52 11.24
N LEU A 29 3.36 -2.84 12.36
CA LEU A 29 3.21 -1.39 12.47
C LEU A 29 4.55 -0.69 12.29
N VAL A 30 4.54 0.37 11.49
CA VAL A 30 5.57 1.39 11.57
C VAL A 30 5.25 2.21 12.84
N PRO A 31 6.24 2.56 13.70
CA PRO A 31 5.96 3.20 14.98
C PRO A 31 5.14 4.50 14.92
N ASP A 32 5.16 5.20 13.78
CA ASP A 32 4.42 6.43 13.52
C ASP A 32 3.12 6.23 12.70
N GLY A 33 2.76 4.98 12.40
CA GLY A 33 1.52 4.59 11.72
C GLY A 33 1.41 5.01 10.26
N LYS A 34 2.51 5.44 9.61
CA LYS A 34 2.50 5.76 8.16
C LYS A 34 3.33 4.77 7.37
N PRO A 35 3.02 4.52 6.08
CA PRO A 35 3.85 3.69 5.23
C PRO A 35 5.29 4.18 5.15
N VAL A 36 6.23 3.26 4.99
CA VAL A 36 7.62 3.55 4.65
C VAL A 36 7.80 3.36 3.16
N ILE A 37 8.16 4.43 2.45
CA ILE A 37 8.38 4.47 1.01
C ILE A 37 9.72 5.17 0.73
N GLY A 38 10.65 4.48 0.06
CA GLY A 38 11.89 5.09 -0.38
C GLY A 38 13.02 4.10 -0.68
N PHE A 39 14.11 4.64 -1.23
CA PHE A 39 15.35 3.89 -1.45
C PHE A 39 16.06 3.58 -0.13
N VAL A 40 16.64 2.39 -0.06
CA VAL A 40 17.49 2.00 1.07
C VAL A 40 18.83 2.72 0.96
N PRO A 41 19.29 3.47 1.98
CA PRO A 41 20.51 4.28 1.91
C PRO A 41 21.75 3.49 1.46
N ASP A 42 21.91 2.26 1.93
CA ASP A 42 23.06 1.40 1.63
C ASP A 42 22.86 0.50 0.40
N MET A 43 21.68 0.53 -0.22
CA MET A 43 21.32 -0.28 -1.39
C MET A 43 20.54 0.57 -2.40
N PRO A 44 21.23 1.38 -3.24
CA PRO A 44 20.59 2.37 -4.10
C PRO A 44 19.66 1.79 -5.18
N ASN A 45 19.76 0.49 -5.45
CA ASN A 45 18.89 -0.23 -6.40
C ASN A 45 17.73 -0.96 -5.70
N VAL A 46 17.53 -0.73 -4.41
CA VAL A 46 16.48 -1.35 -3.60
C VAL A 46 15.55 -0.27 -3.08
N LEU A 47 14.27 -0.40 -3.42
CA LEU A 47 13.19 0.45 -2.95
C LEU A 47 12.25 -0.37 -2.08
N ILE A 48 11.82 0.22 -0.96
CA ILE A 48 10.83 -0.36 -0.05
C ILE A 48 9.56 0.47 -0.12
N ALA A 49 8.40 -0.19 -0.17
CA ALA A 49 7.07 0.40 -0.01
C ALA A 49 6.23 -0.56 0.86
N THR A 50 6.17 -0.31 2.17
CA THR A 50 5.53 -1.21 3.14
C THR A 50 4.86 -0.44 4.28
N GLY A 51 4.13 -1.13 5.16
CA GLY A 51 3.47 -0.54 6.33
C GLY A 51 2.13 0.14 6.01
N HIS A 52 1.38 -0.36 5.03
CA HIS A 52 0.09 0.22 4.63
C HIS A 52 -1.14 -0.31 5.39
N GLU A 53 -0.94 -1.19 6.36
CA GLU A 53 -1.87 -1.63 7.44
C GLU A 53 -3.37 -1.34 7.23
N GLY A 54 -4.06 -2.22 6.50
CA GLY A 54 -5.51 -2.14 6.26
C GLY A 54 -5.96 -1.03 5.31
N SER A 55 -5.16 0.02 5.14
CA SER A 55 -5.35 1.12 4.19
C SER A 55 -4.65 0.87 2.85
N GLY A 56 -4.05 -0.30 2.66
CA GLY A 56 -3.26 -0.67 1.48
C GLY A 56 -3.98 -0.46 0.17
N LEU A 57 -5.27 -0.80 0.10
CA LEU A 57 -6.07 -0.59 -1.11
C LEU A 57 -6.32 0.90 -1.39
N THR A 58 -6.66 1.66 -0.35
CA THR A 58 -6.90 3.11 -0.44
C THR A 58 -5.63 3.87 -0.83
N LEU A 59 -4.47 3.44 -0.32
CA LEU A 59 -3.18 4.08 -0.54
C LEU A 59 -2.41 3.53 -1.75
N ALA A 60 -2.92 2.47 -2.41
CA ALA A 60 -2.22 1.75 -3.47
C ALA A 60 -1.82 2.68 -4.63
N LEU A 61 -2.77 3.47 -5.15
CA LEU A 61 -2.53 4.34 -6.30
C LEU A 61 -1.53 5.46 -5.98
N GLY A 62 -1.68 6.11 -4.83
CA GLY A 62 -0.74 7.16 -4.40
C GLY A 62 0.66 6.61 -4.14
N THR A 63 0.76 5.39 -3.61
CA THR A 63 2.04 4.70 -3.43
C THR A 63 2.67 4.36 -4.78
N ALA A 64 1.89 3.85 -5.74
CA ALA A 64 2.38 3.51 -7.07
C ALA A 64 2.91 4.74 -7.84
N GLU A 65 2.20 5.88 -7.77
CA GLU A 65 2.67 7.14 -8.36
C GLU A 65 4.01 7.57 -7.75
N MET A 66 4.10 7.56 -6.41
CA MET A 66 5.31 7.94 -5.68
C MET A 66 6.51 7.04 -6.00
N VAL A 67 6.30 5.72 -6.06
CA VAL A 67 7.34 4.75 -6.42
C VAL A 67 7.80 4.96 -7.86
N THR A 68 6.87 5.20 -8.78
CA THR A 68 7.20 5.44 -10.20
C THR A 68 8.05 6.70 -10.34
N ASP A 69 7.66 7.79 -9.68
CA ASP A 69 8.41 9.04 -9.74
C ASP A 69 9.81 8.88 -9.14
N MET A 70 9.96 8.15 -8.03
CA MET A 70 11.28 7.85 -7.45
C MET A 70 12.18 7.04 -8.38
N ILE A 71 11.63 6.02 -9.07
CA ILE A 71 12.40 5.15 -9.98
C ILE A 71 12.85 5.92 -11.22
N VAL A 72 11.98 6.77 -11.78
CA VAL A 72 12.27 7.55 -13.00
C VAL A 72 13.10 8.80 -12.69
N GLY A 73 13.22 9.20 -11.42
CA GLY A 73 13.93 10.40 -11.00
C GLY A 73 13.12 11.69 -11.21
N ASN A 74 11.79 11.59 -11.21
CA ASN A 74 10.90 12.73 -11.29
C ASN A 74 10.79 13.41 -9.91
N PRO A 75 10.62 14.74 -9.85
CA PRO A 75 10.38 15.45 -8.59
C PRO A 75 9.05 15.08 -7.91
N GLY A 76 8.20 14.31 -8.60
CA GLY A 76 6.90 13.87 -8.14
C GLY A 76 5.88 14.99 -7.94
N LYS A 77 4.60 14.61 -7.88
CA LYS A 77 3.51 15.54 -7.51
C LYS A 77 3.19 15.54 -6.01
N VAL A 78 3.56 14.46 -5.33
CA VAL A 78 3.29 14.22 -3.92
C VAL A 78 4.61 14.34 -3.16
N ASP A 79 4.64 15.14 -2.09
CA ASP A 79 5.78 15.18 -1.17
C ASP A 79 5.92 13.83 -0.46
N PHE A 80 7.02 13.14 -0.74
CA PHE A 80 7.36 11.84 -0.19
C PHE A 80 8.11 11.90 1.14
N SER A 81 8.51 13.09 1.60
CA SER A 81 9.24 13.29 2.85
C SER A 81 8.57 12.63 4.08
N PRO A 82 7.23 12.66 4.24
CA PRO A 82 6.55 12.02 5.38
C PRO A 82 6.63 10.50 5.40
N PHE A 83 6.96 9.87 4.27
CA PHE A 83 7.05 8.42 4.11
C PHE A 83 8.50 7.93 4.03
N SER A 84 9.47 8.84 4.04
CA SER A 84 10.89 8.52 3.88
C SER A 84 11.38 7.58 4.97
N ILE A 85 12.32 6.71 4.60
CA ILE A 85 13.07 5.87 5.54
C ILE A 85 14.09 6.66 6.37
N LYS A 86 14.48 7.86 5.92
CA LYS A 86 15.46 8.69 6.61
C LYS A 86 14.92 9.12 7.97
N ASN A 87 15.70 8.88 9.02
CA ASN A 87 15.41 9.25 10.43
C ASN A 87 14.19 8.55 11.05
N ARG A 88 13.77 7.41 10.51
CA ARG A 88 12.63 6.64 11.03
C ARG A 88 13.02 5.48 11.96
N PHE A 89 14.31 5.17 12.02
CA PHE A 89 14.93 4.12 12.83
C PHE A 89 16.25 4.62 13.41
#